data_AF-A0A1F4HBV8-F1
#
_entry.id   AF-A0A1F4HBV8-F1
#
_cell.length_a   1.000
_cell.length_b   1.000
_cell.length_c   1.000
_cell.angle_alpha   90.00
_cell.angle_beta   90.00
_cell.angle_gamma   90.00
#
_symmetry.space_group_name_H-M   'P 1'
#
loop_
_entity.id
_entity.type
_entity.pdbx_description
1 polymer ?
#
loop_
_entity_poly.entity_id
_entity_poly.type
_entity_poly.pdbx_seq_one_letter_code
_entity_poly.pdbx_strand_id
1 'polypeptide(L)'
;MRFDVLLTEHAERDLEELYDYIAAHDAPGNAARVLDRIEKVLQSLSTFPERGSHPKELLALGIREYRQTFFKPYRLIYRIVEKRVYIYLIVDGRRDMQALLARRLFGA
;
A
#
# COMPACT_ATOMS: atom_id res chain seq x y z
N MET A 1 -12.80 1.51 -18.63
CA MET A 1 -12.28 2.81 -18.17
C MET A 1 -11.02 2.56 -17.35
N ARG A 2 -10.03 3.43 -17.43
CA ARG A 2 -8.76 3.29 -16.71
C ARG A 2 -8.63 4.41 -15.67
N PHE A 3 -8.06 4.08 -14.52
CA PHE A 3 -7.73 5.01 -13.45
C PHE A 3 -6.24 5.33 -13.48
N ASP A 4 -5.88 6.57 -13.17
CA ASP A 4 -4.49 6.95 -12.94
C ASP A 4 -4.09 6.53 -11.52
N VAL A 5 -2.99 5.80 -11.39
CA VAL A 5 -2.49 5.33 -10.09
C VAL A 5 -1.30 6.20 -9.70
N LEU A 6 -1.42 6.89 -8.58
CA LEU A 6 -0.46 7.87 -8.08
C LEU A 6 0.01 7.45 -6.69
N LEU A 7 1.32 7.48 -6.46
CA LEU A 7 1.86 7.30 -5.12
C LEU A 7 1.94 8.67 -4.44
N THR A 8 1.58 8.70 -3.16
CA THR A 8 1.93 9.84 -2.30
C THR A 8 3.42 9.79 -1.99
N GLU A 9 4.03 10.93 -1.67
CA GLU A 9 5.45 11.00 -1.27
C GLU A 9 5.79 10.02 -0.13
N HIS A 10 4.87 9.83 0.82
CA HIS A 10 5.07 8.84 1.88
C HIS A 10 4.99 7.39 1.37
N ALA A 11 4.14 7.10 0.38
CA ALA A 11 4.08 5.76 -0.22
C ALA A 11 5.29 5.45 -1.12
N GLU A 12 5.90 6.46 -1.72
CA GLU A 12 7.19 6.31 -2.43
C GLU A 12 8.30 5.95 -1.44
N ARG A 13 8.43 6.70 -0.34
CA ARG A 13 9.37 6.36 0.75
C ARG A 13 9.15 4.97 1.33
N ASP A 14 7.89 4.58 1.53
CA ASP A 14 7.58 3.23 2.00
C ASP A 14 8.13 2.13 1.06
N LEU A 15 8.08 2.38 -0.25
CA LEU A 15 8.56 1.44 -1.26
C LEU A 15 10.09 1.34 -1.24
N GLU A 16 10.78 2.48 -1.08
CA GLU A 16 12.24 2.56 -0.91
C GLU A 16 12.67 1.82 0.37
N GLU A 17 12.08 2.15 1.52
CA GLU A 17 12.38 1.48 2.80
C GLU A 17 12.13 -0.04 2.73
N LEU A 18 11.04 -0.45 2.06
CA LEU A 18 10.74 -1.85 1.87
C LEU A 18 11.79 -2.55 1.01
N TYR A 19 12.19 -1.92 -0.09
CA TYR A 19 13.21 -2.46 -0.98
C TYR A 19 14.54 -2.63 -0.24
N ASP A 20 15.01 -1.58 0.44
CA ASP A 20 16.27 -1.58 1.18
C ASP A 20 16.27 -2.63 2.29
N TYR A 21 15.15 -2.75 3.01
CA TYR A 21 14.99 -3.78 4.04
C TYR A 21 15.13 -5.19 3.46
N ILE A 22 14.44 -5.51 2.37
CA ILE A 22 14.52 -6.84 1.75
C ILE A 22 15.92 -7.08 1.19
N ALA A 23 16.52 -6.09 0.53
CA ALA A 23 17.86 -6.20 -0.05
C ALA A 23 18.93 -6.47 1.01
N ALA A 24 18.78 -5.90 2.21
CA ALA A 24 19.71 -6.10 3.31
C ALA A 24 19.50 -7.42 4.10
N HIS A 25 18.28 -7.97 4.13
CA HIS A 25 17.93 -9.08 5.03
C HIS A 25 17.51 -10.37 4.33
N ASP A 26 17.34 -10.38 3.02
CA ASP A 26 16.83 -11.52 2.25
C ASP A 26 17.79 -11.94 1.12
N ALA A 27 17.47 -13.03 0.43
CA ALA A 27 18.29 -13.54 -0.65
C ALA A 27 18.39 -12.55 -1.83
N PRO A 28 19.55 -12.50 -2.54
CA PRO A 28 19.72 -11.66 -3.71
C PRO A 28 18.60 -11.83 -4.73
N GLY A 29 18.05 -10.71 -5.20
CA GLY A 29 16.95 -10.66 -6.18
C GLY A 29 15.54 -10.75 -5.59
N ASN A 30 15.36 -11.00 -4.29
CA ASN A 30 14.03 -10.97 -3.67
C ASN A 30 13.44 -9.56 -3.65
N ALA A 31 14.25 -8.52 -3.38
CA ALA A 31 13.79 -7.13 -3.41
C ALA A 31 13.21 -6.73 -4.78
N ALA A 32 13.90 -7.07 -5.86
CA ALA A 32 13.43 -6.84 -7.23
C ALA A 32 12.12 -7.60 -7.52
N ARG A 33 12.04 -8.88 -7.13
CA ARG A 33 10.80 -9.65 -7.30
C ARG A 33 9.62 -9.07 -6.55
N VAL A 34 9.84 -8.52 -5.36
CA VAL A 34 8.78 -7.86 -4.58
C VAL A 34 8.34 -6.57 -5.26
N LEU A 35 9.28 -5.77 -5.76
CA LEU A 35 8.98 -4.55 -6.51
C LEU A 35 8.13 -4.85 -7.76
N ASP A 36 8.53 -5.83 -8.58
CA ASP A 36 7.77 -6.27 -9.77
C ASP A 36 6.33 -6.68 -9.42
N ARG A 37 6.14 -7.28 -8.24
CA ARG A 37 4.83 -7.75 -7.80
C ARG A 37 3.97 -6.61 -7.28
N ILE A 38 4.56 -5.65 -6.58
CA ILE A 38 3.88 -4.41 -6.18
C ILE A 38 3.46 -3.65 -7.42
N GLU A 39 4.32 -3.52 -8.43
CA GLU A 39 3.98 -2.87 -9.69
C GLU A 39 2.78 -3.53 -10.37
N LYS A 40 2.73 -4.87 -10.44
CA LYS A 40 1.57 -5.61 -10.95
C LYS A 40 0.29 -5.33 -10.17
N VAL A 41 0.37 -5.16 -8.86
CA VAL A 41 -0.77 -4.74 -8.04
C VAL A 41 -1.21 -3.33 -8.43
N LEU A 42 -0.30 -2.37 -8.52
CA LEU A 42 -0.60 -1.00 -8.93
C LEU A 42 -1.27 -0.97 -10.32
N GLN A 43 -0.72 -1.69 -11.28
CA GLN A 43 -1.31 -1.83 -12.62
C GLN A 43 -2.72 -2.40 -12.57
N SER A 44 -2.98 -3.40 -11.71
CA SER A 44 -4.33 -3.97 -11.56
C SER A 44 -5.35 -2.99 -10.99
N LEU A 45 -4.91 -2.04 -10.15
CA LEU A 45 -5.76 -0.97 -9.61
C LEU A 45 -6.16 0.03 -10.68
N SER A 46 -5.40 0.16 -11.77
CA SER A 46 -5.80 1.02 -12.90
C SER A 46 -7.08 0.52 -13.59
N THR A 47 -7.44 -0.76 -13.45
CA THR A 47 -8.61 -1.36 -14.11
C THR A 47 -9.73 -1.66 -13.12
N PHE A 48 -9.41 -2.13 -11.91
CA PHE A 48 -10.39 -2.60 -10.93
C PHE A 48 -10.11 -2.06 -9.52
N PRO A 49 -10.06 -0.74 -9.30
CA PRO A 49 -9.70 -0.19 -7.99
C PRO A 49 -10.78 -0.44 -6.93
N GLU A 50 -12.03 -0.65 -7.31
CA GLU A 50 -13.12 -0.87 -6.35
C GLU A 50 -13.13 -2.28 -5.72
N ARG A 51 -12.35 -3.22 -6.27
CA ARG A 51 -12.26 -4.60 -5.75
C ARG A 51 -11.60 -4.69 -4.36
N GLY A 52 -10.87 -3.65 -3.96
CA GLY A 52 -10.18 -3.61 -2.67
C GLY A 52 -11.17 -3.55 -1.52
N SER A 53 -10.90 -4.37 -0.49
CA SER A 53 -11.63 -4.36 0.77
C SER A 53 -11.35 -3.06 1.54
N HIS A 54 -12.10 -2.79 2.60
CA HIS A 54 -11.79 -1.67 3.50
C HIS A 54 -10.91 -2.15 4.67
N PRO A 55 -9.91 -1.37 5.11
CA PRO A 55 -9.15 -1.64 6.33
C PRO A 55 -10.07 -1.72 7.55
N LYS A 56 -10.05 -2.85 8.28
CA LYS A 56 -10.92 -3.04 9.46
C LYS A 56 -10.61 -2.02 10.56
N GLU A 57 -9.35 -1.65 10.68
CA GLU A 57 -8.82 -0.66 11.63
C GLU A 57 -9.43 0.72 11.37
N LEU A 58 -9.57 1.12 10.10
CA LEU A 58 -10.18 2.39 9.72
C LEU A 58 -11.72 2.32 9.76
N LEU A 59 -12.31 1.17 9.38
CA LEU A 59 -13.74 0.95 9.52
C LEU A 59 -14.21 1.05 10.97
N ALA A 60 -13.43 0.55 11.94
CA ALA A 60 -13.72 0.64 13.36
C ALA A 60 -13.78 2.10 13.86
N LEU A 61 -13.12 3.03 13.15
CA LEU A 61 -13.14 4.47 13.40
C LEU A 61 -14.21 5.21 12.57
N GLY A 62 -15.05 4.49 11.84
CA GLY A 62 -16.06 5.07 10.94
C GLY A 62 -15.51 5.58 9.60
N ILE A 63 -14.22 5.39 9.32
CA ILE A 63 -13.56 5.88 8.11
C ILE A 63 -13.71 4.85 6.98
N ARG A 64 -14.47 5.22 5.94
CA ARG A 64 -14.82 4.32 4.80
C ARG A 64 -14.17 4.69 3.47
N GLU A 65 -13.49 5.82 3.41
CA GLU A 65 -12.93 6.37 2.16
C GLU A 65 -11.72 5.60 1.65
N TYR A 66 -11.08 4.82 2.54
CA TYR A 66 -9.89 4.03 2.23
C TYR A 66 -10.25 2.59 1.87
N ARG A 67 -9.51 2.07 0.90
CA ARG A 67 -9.51 0.69 0.46
C ARG A 67 -8.12 0.10 0.61
N GLN A 68 -8.04 -1.22 0.53
CA GLN A 68 -6.80 -1.95 0.60
C GLN A 68 -6.77 -3.12 -0.37
N THR A 69 -5.55 -3.45 -0.76
CA THR A 69 -5.24 -4.68 -1.47
C THR A 69 -3.98 -5.30 -0.90
N PHE A 70 -3.75 -6.57 -1.22
CA PHE A 70 -2.69 -7.37 -0.65
C PHE A 70 -1.90 -8.06 -1.75
N PHE A 71 -0.58 -8.06 -1.60
CA PHE A 71 0.33 -8.99 -2.26
C PHE A 71 1.24 -9.54 -1.16
N LYS A 72 0.98 -10.77 -0.71
CA LYS A 72 1.57 -11.38 0.49
C LYS A 72 3.06 -11.04 0.69
N PRO A 73 3.50 -10.71 1.92
CA PRO A 73 2.71 -10.23 3.06
C PRO A 73 2.32 -8.74 2.96
N TYR A 74 2.66 -8.08 1.85
CA TYR A 74 2.52 -6.64 1.67
C TYR A 74 1.07 -6.19 1.51
N ARG A 75 0.79 -5.04 2.10
CA ARG A 75 -0.51 -4.36 2.12
C ARG A 75 -0.34 -2.98 1.53
N LEU A 76 -1.26 -2.62 0.62
CA LEU A 76 -1.35 -1.29 0.05
C LEU A 76 -2.67 -0.68 0.50
N ILE A 77 -2.65 0.53 1.05
CA ILE A 77 -3.85 1.30 1.40
C ILE A 77 -3.97 2.49 0.46
N TYR A 78 -5.16 2.70 -0.09
CA TYR A 78 -5.40 3.70 -1.12
C TYR A 78 -6.80 4.33 -1.02
N ARG A 79 -7.00 5.45 -1.71
CA ARG A 79 -8.31 6.07 -1.93
C ARG A 79 -8.58 6.18 -3.42
N ILE A 80 -9.87 6.15 -3.78
CA ILE A 80 -10.33 6.46 -5.13
C ILE A 80 -10.95 7.86 -5.08
N VAL A 81 -10.46 8.77 -5.90
CA VAL A 81 -11.00 10.13 -6.05
C VAL A 81 -11.20 10.36 -7.55
N GLU A 82 -12.46 10.48 -7.96
CA GLU A 82 -12.85 10.53 -9.37
C GLU A 82 -12.27 9.33 -10.16
N LYS A 83 -11.33 9.58 -11.08
CA LYS A 83 -10.63 8.56 -11.88
C LYS A 83 -9.17 8.36 -11.45
N ARG A 84 -8.84 8.71 -10.20
CA ARG A 84 -7.49 8.58 -9.66
C ARG A 84 -7.47 7.67 -8.44
N VAL A 85 -6.45 6.84 -8.36
CA VAL A 85 -6.14 5.97 -7.23
C VAL A 85 -4.89 6.52 -6.56
N TYR A 86 -5.05 7.02 -5.34
CA TYR A 86 -3.94 7.55 -4.55
C TYR A 86 -3.50 6.48 -3.56
N ILE A 87 -2.26 6.00 -3.70
CA ILE A 87 -1.64 5.06 -2.75
C ILE A 87 -1.06 5.85 -1.59
N TYR A 88 -1.57 5.58 -0.39
CA TYR A 88 -1.19 6.28 0.84
C TYR A 88 -0.22 5.52 1.71
N LEU A 89 -0.15 4.19 1.58
CA LEU A 89 0.71 3.34 2.42
C LEU A 89 1.07 2.08 1.64
N ILE A 90 2.35 1.70 1.68
CA ILE A 90 2.84 0.40 1.24
C ILE A 90 3.59 -0.21 2.42
N VAL A 91 3.25 -1.42 2.88
CA VAL A 91 3.88 -1.96 4.08
C VAL A 91 3.86 -3.48 4.12
N ASP A 92 4.82 -4.09 4.80
CA ASP A 92 4.71 -5.49 5.21
C ASP A 92 3.59 -5.64 6.25
N GLY A 93 2.52 -6.33 5.89
CA GLY A 93 1.36 -6.58 6.74
C GLY A 93 1.63 -7.48 7.95
N ARG A 94 2.85 -8.03 8.09
CA ARG A 94 3.31 -8.71 9.32
C ARG A 94 3.66 -7.71 10.43
N ARG A 95 3.89 -6.44 10.11
CA ARG A 95 4.17 -5.38 11.09
C ARG A 95 2.89 -4.99 11.84
N ASP A 96 3.04 -4.35 13.00
CA ASP A 96 1.92 -3.84 13.78
C ASP A 96 1.22 -2.70 13.02
N MET A 97 0.10 -3.04 12.38
CA MET A 97 -0.70 -2.12 11.59
C MET A 97 -1.35 -1.02 12.41
N GLN A 98 -1.70 -1.27 13.68
CA GLN A 98 -2.29 -0.24 14.53
C GLN A 98 -1.23 0.81 14.87
N ALA A 99 -0.04 0.38 15.30
CA ALA A 99 1.07 1.28 15.58
C ALA A 99 1.49 2.10 14.35
N LEU A 100 1.57 1.45 13.18
CA LEU A 100 1.91 2.10 11.91
C LEU A 100 0.89 3.16 11.50
N LEU A 101 -0.40 2.82 11.54
CA LEU A 101 -1.47 3.76 11.21
C LEU A 101 -1.53 4.90 12.23
N ALA A 102 -1.34 4.62 13.52
CA ALA A 102 -1.32 5.64 14.55
C ALA A 102 -0.18 6.66 14.31
N ARG A 103 1.04 6.17 14.04
CA ARG A 103 2.18 7.05 13.73
C ARG A 103 1.92 7.93 12.51
N ARG A 104 1.27 7.39 11.48
CA ARG A 104 1.02 8.11 10.22
C ARG A 104 -0.15 9.09 10.29
N LEU A 105 -1.18 8.78 11.07
CA LEU A 105 -2.36 9.63 11.24
C LEU A 105 -2.17 10.71 12.31
N PHE A 106 -1.38 10.43 13.34
CA PHE A 106 -1.25 11.31 14.51
C PHE A 106 0.14 11.91 14.70
N GLY A 107 1.12 11.57 13.85
CA GLY A 107 2.43 12.21 13.82
C GLY A 107 3.09 12.30 15.19
N ALA A 108 3.58 11.18 15.70
CA ALA A 108 4.48 11.17 16.86
C ALA A 108 5.92 11.47 16.43
#